data_AF-A0A2T4YLU0-F1
#
_entry.id   AF-A0A2T4YLU0-F1
#
_cell.length_a   1.000
_cell.length_b   1.000
_cell.length_c   1.000
_cell.angle_alpha   90.00
_cell.angle_beta   90.00
_cell.angle_gamma   90.00
#
_symmetry.space_group_name_H-M   'P 1'
#
loop_
_entity.id
_entity.type
_entity.pdbx_description
1 polymer ?
#
loop_
_entity_poly.entity_id
_entity_poly.type
_entity_poly.pdbx_seq_one_letter_code
_entity_poly.pdbx_strand_id
1 'polypeptide(L)'
;MVLLTLSHLVNVIVVTVIPALIARDVPAMTACYGVDSAARRILACLYATIAMASAVALIGQASGNTTLSIAIAGVLFPMQIAYKLMTIPAVGWRNPVVKSNLAIALLHTATLAAILHEGLLYAPGE
;
A
#
# COMPACT_ATOMS: atom_id res chain seq x y z
N MET A 1 -0.11 17.24 -0.78
CA MET A 1 1.24 16.63 -1.04
C MET A 1 1.82 15.76 0.07
N VAL A 2 1.90 16.22 1.32
CA VAL A 2 2.53 15.44 2.43
C VAL A 2 1.93 14.04 2.60
N LEU A 3 0.59 13.93 2.55
CA LEU A 3 -0.12 12.65 2.65
C LEU A 3 0.24 11.67 1.52
N LEU A 4 0.42 12.16 0.29
CA LEU A 4 0.82 11.35 -0.86
C LEU A 4 2.21 10.74 -0.66
N THR A 5 3.18 11.57 -0.26
CA THR A 5 4.54 11.11 0.06
C THR A 5 4.52 10.10 1.20
N LEU A 6 3.77 10.39 2.28
CA LEU A 6 3.64 9.50 3.43
C LEU A 6 3.01 8.15 3.04
N SER A 7 1.94 8.15 2.25
CA SER A 7 1.28 6.92 1.78
C SER A 7 2.23 6.05 0.94
N HIS A 8 2.99 6.64 0.01
CA HIS A 8 3.97 5.89 -0.76
C HIS A 8 5.14 5.39 0.10
N LEU A 9 5.62 6.19 1.05
CA LEU A 9 6.65 5.78 2.01
C LEU A 9 6.20 4.59 2.85
N VAL A 10 4.98 4.62 3.38
CA VAL A 10 4.41 3.50 4.15
C VAL A 10 4.34 2.24 3.28
N ASN A 11 3.93 2.35 2.01
CA ASN A 11 3.98 1.21 1.10
C ASN A 11 5.40 0.70 0.90
N VAL A 12 6.39 1.56 0.66
CA VAL A 12 7.77 1.11 0.49
C VAL A 12 8.28 0.41 1.76
N ILE A 13 8.11 1.01 2.93
CA ILE A 13 8.64 0.45 4.18
C ILE A 13 7.95 -0.88 4.52
N VAL A 14 6.62 -0.88 4.65
CA VAL A 14 5.87 -2.08 5.07
C VAL A 14 6.02 -3.18 4.03
N VAL A 15 5.93 -2.82 2.76
CA VAL A 15 5.80 -3.77 1.68
C VAL A 15 7.17 -4.16 1.10
N THR A 16 8.28 -3.59 1.58
CA THR A 16 9.63 -4.17 1.42
C THR A 16 10.01 -5.06 2.61
N VAL A 17 9.68 -4.65 3.84
CA VAL A 17 10.03 -5.42 5.05
C VAL A 17 9.28 -6.75 5.09
N ILE A 18 7.97 -6.76 4.84
CA ILE A 18 7.16 -7.97 4.94
C ILE A 18 7.61 -9.06 3.94
N PRO A 19 7.82 -8.79 2.65
CA PRO A 19 8.37 -9.78 1.72
C PRO A 19 9.73 -10.32 2.12
N ALA A 20 10.62 -9.46 2.63
CA ALA A 20 11.93 -9.89 3.09
C ALA A 20 11.83 -10.85 4.28
N LEU A 21 10.91 -10.58 5.23
CA LEU A 21 10.63 -11.46 6.36
C LEU A 21 9.98 -12.78 5.90
N ILE A 22 9.04 -12.74 4.96
CA ILE A 22 8.43 -13.96 4.38
C ILE A 22 9.50 -14.80 3.66
N ALA A 23 10.38 -14.18 2.87
CA ALA A 23 11.43 -14.88 2.14
C ALA A 23 12.46 -15.55 3.05
N ARG A 24 12.67 -15.00 4.26
CA ARG A 24 13.54 -15.56 5.30
C ARG A 24 12.86 -16.58 6.21
N ASP A 25 11.56 -16.84 6.01
CA ASP A 25 10.74 -17.75 6.82
C ASP A 25 10.89 -17.53 8.33
N VAL A 26 10.91 -16.27 8.78
CA VAL A 26 10.98 -15.98 10.21
C VAL A 26 9.73 -16.49 10.96
N PRO A 27 9.85 -17.05 12.19
CA PRO A 27 8.74 -17.69 12.91
C PRO A 27 7.48 -16.82 13.07
N ALA A 28 7.66 -15.50 13.22
CA ALA A 28 6.55 -14.55 13.32
C ALA A 28 5.66 -14.52 12.05
N MET A 29 6.23 -14.81 10.88
CA MET A 29 5.47 -14.88 9.62
C MET A 29 4.59 -16.12 9.58
N THR A 30 5.03 -17.24 10.17
CA THR A 30 4.18 -18.44 10.28
C THR A 30 2.94 -18.18 11.12
N ALA A 31 3.07 -17.44 12.22
CA ALA A 31 1.93 -17.06 13.05
C ALA A 31 0.94 -16.11 12.34
N CYS A 32 1.42 -15.29 11.40
CA CYS A 32 0.60 -14.26 10.75
C CYS A 32 0.05 -14.68 9.38
N TYR A 33 0.83 -15.43 8.61
CA TYR A 33 0.57 -15.78 7.20
C TYR A 33 0.49 -17.29 6.97
N GLY A 34 0.66 -18.11 8.02
CA GLY A 34 0.73 -19.57 7.91
C GLY A 34 2.10 -20.09 7.49
N VAL A 35 2.21 -21.41 7.41
CA VAL A 35 3.45 -22.13 7.06
C VAL A 35 4.00 -21.72 5.69
N ASP A 36 5.30 -21.96 5.47
CA ASP A 36 5.89 -21.70 4.17
C ASP A 36 5.19 -22.48 3.07
N SER A 37 4.72 -21.75 2.07
CA SER A 37 3.90 -22.28 0.98
C SER A 37 4.06 -21.43 -0.25
N ALA A 38 3.75 -22.00 -1.41
CA ALA A 38 3.75 -21.27 -2.68
C ALA A 38 2.84 -20.02 -2.61
N ALA A 39 1.67 -20.13 -1.98
CA ALA A 39 0.75 -19.00 -1.81
C ALA A 39 1.39 -17.85 -1.02
N ARG A 40 2.08 -18.15 0.10
CA ARG A 40 2.77 -17.15 0.92
C ARG A 40 3.89 -16.46 0.16
N ARG A 41 4.64 -17.20 -0.67
CA ARG A 41 5.71 -16.66 -1.51
C ARG A 41 5.17 -15.79 -2.65
N ILE A 42 4.08 -16.20 -3.29
CA ILE A 42 3.39 -15.38 -4.31
C ILE A 42 2.89 -14.06 -3.70
N LEU A 43 2.34 -14.10 -2.48
CA LEU A 43 1.94 -12.89 -1.75
C LEU A 43 3.14 -11.96 -1.50
N ALA A 44 4.30 -12.50 -1.13
CA ALA A 44 5.52 -11.72 -0.97
C ALA A 44 5.95 -11.03 -2.28
N CYS A 45 5.84 -11.72 -3.42
CA CYS A 45 6.09 -11.11 -4.74
C CYS A 45 5.12 -9.97 -5.06
N LEU A 46 3.82 -10.15 -4.78
CA LEU A 46 2.81 -9.10 -4.98
C LEU A 46 3.14 -7.86 -4.14
N TYR A 47 3.50 -8.08 -2.88
CA TYR A 47 3.98 -7.03 -2.00
C TYR A 47 5.23 -6.33 -2.57
N ALA A 48 6.26 -7.07 -2.99
CA ALA A 48 7.44 -6.47 -3.59
C ALA A 48 7.09 -5.60 -4.82
N THR A 49 6.13 -6.02 -5.65
CA THR A 49 5.63 -5.23 -6.79
C THR A 49 4.98 -3.91 -6.35
N ILE A 50 4.15 -3.94 -5.31
CA ILE A 50 3.53 -2.73 -4.75
C ILE A 50 4.60 -1.76 -4.21
N ALA A 51 5.65 -2.30 -3.57
CA ALA A 51 6.77 -1.51 -3.08
C ALA A 51 7.54 -0.85 -4.24
N MET A 52 7.83 -1.60 -5.31
CA MET A 52 8.48 -1.05 -6.51
C MET A 52 7.66 0.06 -7.16
N ALA A 53 6.35 -0.14 -7.34
CA ALA A 53 5.47 0.89 -7.89
C ALA A 53 5.45 2.16 -7.03
N SER A 54 5.42 2.00 -5.69
CA SER A 54 5.48 3.14 -4.77
C SER A 54 6.85 3.83 -4.76
N ALA A 55 7.93 3.09 -4.94
CA ALA A 55 9.27 3.67 -5.08
C ALA A 55 9.40 4.50 -6.37
N VAL A 56 8.86 4.01 -7.50
CA VAL A 56 8.80 4.78 -8.75
C VAL A 56 8.01 6.07 -8.57
N ALA A 57 6.88 6.03 -7.85
CA ALA A 57 6.10 7.22 -7.54
C ALA A 57 6.90 8.25 -6.71
N LEU A 58 7.63 7.81 -5.68
CA LEU A 58 8.48 8.67 -4.86
C LEU A 58 9.64 9.28 -5.66
N ILE A 59 10.31 8.48 -6.50
CA ILE A 59 11.38 8.97 -7.37
C ILE A 59 10.83 10.01 -8.36
N GLY A 60 9.66 9.74 -8.95
CA GLY A 60 8.96 10.69 -9.81
C GLY A 60 8.69 12.01 -9.11
N GLN A 61 8.18 11.96 -7.87
CA GLN A 61 7.93 13.15 -7.05
C GLN A 61 9.21 13.92 -6.71
N ALA A 62 10.29 13.22 -6.33
CA ALA A 62 11.58 13.83 -6.03
C ALA A 62 12.21 14.54 -7.25
N SER A 63 11.95 14.01 -8.45
CA SER A 63 12.36 14.61 -9.72
C SER A 63 11.41 15.72 -10.22
N GLY A 64 10.41 16.12 -9.43
CA GLY A 64 9.44 17.17 -9.77
C GLY A 64 8.22 16.69 -10.57
N ASN A 65 8.17 15.41 -10.98
CA ASN A 65 7.03 14.83 -11.70
C ASN A 65 5.97 14.31 -10.72
N THR A 66 5.26 15.25 -10.10
CA THR A 66 4.19 14.93 -9.15
C THR A 66 2.98 14.26 -9.82
N THR A 67 2.73 14.56 -11.11
CA THR A 67 1.65 13.95 -11.90
C THR A 67 1.80 12.43 -11.99
N LEU A 68 3.02 11.92 -12.19
CA LEU A 68 3.29 10.48 -12.19
C LEU A 68 2.94 9.85 -10.84
N SER A 69 3.32 10.49 -9.73
CA SER A 69 3.00 9.99 -8.39
C SER A 69 1.50 9.93 -8.15
N ILE A 70 0.75 10.96 -8.57
CA ILE A 70 -0.72 11.00 -8.46
C ILE A 70 -1.35 9.91 -9.33
N ALA A 71 -0.88 9.72 -10.56
CA ALA A 71 -1.39 8.69 -11.46
C ALA A 71 -1.19 7.28 -10.88
N ILE A 72 0.00 6.99 -10.35
CA ILE A 72 0.28 5.71 -9.68
C ILE A 72 -0.61 5.54 -8.45
N ALA A 73 -0.74 6.56 -7.61
CA ALA A 73 -1.61 6.52 -6.44
C ALA A 73 -3.09 6.27 -6.82
N GLY A 74 -3.57 6.90 -7.89
CA GLY A 74 -4.94 6.78 -8.38
C GLY A 74 -5.33 5.36 -8.78
N VAL A 75 -4.37 4.52 -9.17
CA VAL A 75 -4.61 3.09 -9.44
C VAL A 75 -4.26 2.22 -8.24
N LEU A 76 -3.09 2.45 -7.66
CA LEU A 76 -2.53 1.56 -6.65
C LEU A 76 -3.33 1.63 -5.35
N PHE A 77 -3.74 2.82 -4.90
CA PHE A 77 -4.39 2.97 -3.59
C PHE A 77 -5.80 2.39 -3.55
N PRO A 78 -6.69 2.59 -4.54
CA PRO A 78 -8.01 1.95 -4.55
C PRO A 78 -7.92 0.41 -4.52
N MET A 79 -7.04 -0.19 -5.32
CA MET A 79 -6.82 -1.64 -5.28
C MET A 79 -6.33 -2.10 -3.90
N GLN A 80 -5.43 -1.32 -3.29
CA GLN A 80 -4.95 -1.62 -1.94
C GLN A 80 -6.03 -1.55 -0.88
N ILE A 81 -6.87 -0.51 -0.92
CA ILE A 81 -8.00 -0.36 0.00
C ILE A 81 -8.93 -1.56 -0.14
N ALA A 82 -9.33 -1.91 -1.37
CA ALA A 82 -10.21 -3.03 -1.64
C ALA A 82 -9.66 -4.35 -1.06
N TYR A 83 -8.42 -4.74 -1.42
CA TYR A 83 -7.89 -6.02 -0.93
C TYR A 83 -7.72 -6.01 0.60
N LYS A 84 -7.30 -4.88 1.19
CA LYS A 84 -7.08 -4.78 2.64
C LYS A 84 -8.39 -4.93 3.41
N LEU A 85 -9.48 -4.36 2.92
CA LEU A 85 -10.81 -4.57 3.49
C LEU A 85 -11.26 -6.03 3.32
N MET A 86 -11.00 -6.65 2.17
CA MET A 86 -11.30 -8.06 1.92
C MET A 86 -10.53 -9.02 2.86
N THR A 87 -9.41 -8.60 3.46
CA THR A 87 -8.71 -9.44 4.45
C THR A 87 -9.49 -9.65 5.75
N ILE A 88 -10.45 -8.77 6.07
CA ILE A 88 -11.24 -8.88 7.30
C ILE A 88 -12.06 -10.19 7.31
N PRO A 89 -12.94 -10.47 6.34
CA PRO A 89 -13.67 -11.73 6.29
C PRO A 89 -12.78 -12.94 5.95
N ALA A 90 -11.69 -12.74 5.19
CA ALA A 90 -10.85 -13.84 4.73
C ALA A 90 -9.92 -14.42 5.83
N VAL A 91 -9.38 -13.56 6.70
CA VAL A 91 -8.37 -13.94 7.71
C VAL A 91 -8.87 -13.75 9.14
N GLY A 92 -9.82 -12.83 9.35
CA GLY A 92 -10.39 -12.54 10.65
C GLY A 92 -9.66 -11.42 11.42
N TRP A 93 -10.44 -10.68 12.21
CA TRP A 93 -10.01 -9.47 12.93
C TRP A 93 -8.86 -9.67 13.95
N ARG A 94 -8.68 -10.89 14.46
CA ARG A 94 -7.65 -11.19 15.46
C ARG A 94 -6.24 -11.16 14.88
N ASN A 95 -6.10 -11.30 13.55
CA ASN A 95 -4.80 -11.32 12.91
C ASN A 95 -4.18 -9.91 12.90
N PRO A 96 -2.93 -9.73 13.39
CA PRO A 96 -2.28 -8.42 13.44
C PRO A 96 -2.09 -7.79 12.04
N VAL A 97 -1.92 -8.60 10.99
CA VAL A 97 -1.79 -8.13 9.61
C VAL A 97 -3.07 -7.45 9.14
N VAL A 98 -4.25 -7.97 9.51
CA VAL A 98 -5.54 -7.35 9.16
C VAL A 98 -5.67 -5.97 9.78
N LYS A 99 -5.20 -5.79 11.02
CA LYS A 99 -5.21 -4.49 11.70
C LYS A 99 -4.28 -3.49 11.03
N SER A 100 -3.05 -3.91 10.70
CA SER A 100 -2.10 -3.09 9.95
C SER A 100 -2.64 -2.72 8.56
N ASN A 101 -3.28 -3.67 7.88
CA ASN A 101 -3.94 -3.45 6.61
C ASN A 101 -5.03 -2.38 6.73
N LEU A 102 -5.86 -2.43 7.76
CA LEU A 102 -6.91 -1.43 7.96
C LEU A 102 -6.32 -0.03 8.21
N ALA A 103 -5.27 0.09 9.03
CA ALA A 103 -4.60 1.36 9.27
C ALA A 103 -4.05 1.98 7.96
N ILE A 104 -3.42 1.15 7.11
CA ILE A 104 -2.91 1.63 5.82
C ILE A 104 -4.06 1.94 4.85
N ALA A 105 -5.15 1.17 4.86
CA ALA A 105 -6.32 1.46 4.05
C ALA A 105 -6.95 2.81 4.42
N LEU A 106 -7.02 3.14 5.72
CA LEU A 106 -7.46 4.45 6.20
C LEU A 106 -6.53 5.56 5.71
N LEU A 107 -5.22 5.38 5.84
CA LEU A 107 -4.23 6.35 5.33
C LEU A 107 -4.42 6.59 3.82
N HIS A 108 -4.52 5.53 3.02
CA HIS A 108 -4.69 5.64 1.57
C HIS A 108 -6.02 6.28 1.19
N THR A 109 -7.09 6.00 1.94
CA THR A 109 -8.39 6.63 1.74
C THR A 109 -8.32 8.13 2.02
N ALA A 110 -7.68 8.52 3.14
CA ALA A 110 -7.47 9.93 3.47
C ALA A 110 -6.63 10.65 2.40
N THR A 111 -5.59 9.99 1.89
CA THR A 111 -4.75 10.54 0.83
C THR A 111 -5.52 10.72 -0.48
N LEU A 112 -6.32 9.75 -0.91
CA LEU A 112 -7.17 9.88 -2.10
C LEU A 112 -8.22 10.99 -1.94
N ALA A 113 -8.85 11.07 -0.77
CA ALA A 113 -9.80 12.13 -0.47
C ALA A 113 -9.15 13.53 -0.53
N ALA A 114 -7.93 13.65 0.00
CA ALA A 114 -7.17 14.90 -0.07
C ALA A 114 -6.81 15.28 -1.51
N ILE A 115 -6.35 14.33 -2.33
CA ILE A 115 -6.04 14.56 -3.75
C ILE A 115 -7.31 15.00 -4.51
N LEU A 116 -8.44 14.32 -4.28
CA LEU A 116 -9.70 14.64 -4.95
C LEU A 116 -10.19 16.04 -4.54
N HIS A 117 -10.10 16.38 -3.26
CA HIS A 117 -10.47 17.70 -2.75
C HIS A 117 -9.58 18.80 -3.33
N GLU A 118 -8.25 18.60 -3.36
CA GLU A 118 -7.31 19.53 -4.00
C GLU A 118 -7.60 19.69 -5.51
N GLY A 119 -7.93 18.58 -6.21
CA GLY A 119 -8.29 18.60 -7.62
C GLY A 119 -9.61 19.32 -7.92
N LEU A 120 -10.62 19.17 -7.06
CA LEU A 120 -11.90 19.87 -7.18
C LEU A 120 -11.78 21.38 -6.93
N LEU A 121 -10.88 21.82 -6.04
CA LEU A 121 -10.63 23.24 -5.78
C LEU A 121 -9.85 23.93 -6.90
N TYR A 122 -9.09 23.18 -7.70
CA TYR A 122 -8.23 23.69 -8.77
C TYR A 122 -8.77 23.47 -10.18
N ALA A 123 -9.92 22.81 -10.35
CA ALA A 123 -10.66 22.84 -11.60
C ALA A 123 -11.37 24.20 -11.68
N PRO A 124 -10.88 25.19 -12.47
CA PRO A 124 -11.68 26.37 -12.74
C PRO A 124 -12.92 25.87 -13.48
N GLY A 125 -14.10 26.38 -13.13
CA GLY A 125 -15.31 26.10 -13.89
C GLY A 125 -15.03 26.30 -15.38
N GLU A 126 -15.22 25.23 -16.15
CA GLU A 126 -15.27 25.30 -17.61
C GLU A 126 -16.36 26.28 -18.07
#